data_AF-A0AAW2KPK9-F1
#
_entry.id   AF-A0AAW2KPK9-F1
#
_cell.length_a   1.000
_cell.length_b   1.000
_cell.length_c   1.000
_cell.angle_alpha   90.00
_cell.angle_beta   90.00
_cell.angle_gamma   90.00
#
_symmetry.space_group_name_H-M   'P 1'
#
loop_
_entity.id
_entity.type
_entity.pdbx_description
1 polymer ?
#
loop_
_entity_poly.entity_id
_entity_poly.type
_entity_poly.pdbx_seq_one_letter_code
_entity_poly.pdbx_strand_id
1 'polypeptide(L)'
;IGSLGKSRNYVNVEKIHVTNAFFNQTTNGARIKTWQVTGVQISNVSYKEIYGTSTTDIAINLNCSRSVPCRGIWMESIQLTSAKAGRKVTANCTSAYGQEVDVFPYPCLLD
;
A
#
# COMPACT_ATOMS: atom_id res chain seq x y z
N ILE A 1 4.21 -3.83 4.71
CA ILE A 1 5.51 -4.35 4.20
C ILE A 1 6.50 -3.19 4.16
N GLY A 2 7.67 -3.25 4.82
CA GLY A 2 8.57 -2.09 4.85
C GLY A 2 9.95 -2.35 5.46
N SER A 3 10.83 -1.34 5.35
CA SER A 3 12.22 -1.34 5.85
C SER A 3 13.18 -2.32 5.17
N LEU A 4 12.78 -2.89 4.04
CA LEU A 4 13.57 -3.83 3.25
C LEU A 4 14.54 -3.11 2.31
N GLY A 5 15.77 -3.61 2.20
CA GLY A 5 16.79 -3.11 1.27
C GLY A 5 17.85 -2.18 1.87
N LYS A 6 17.81 -1.89 3.18
CA LYS A 6 18.80 -0.98 3.82
C LYS A 6 20.25 -1.46 3.63
N SER A 7 20.49 -2.77 3.65
CA SER A 7 21.82 -3.37 3.56
C SER A 7 22.23 -3.75 2.13
N ARG A 8 21.50 -3.31 1.09
CA ARG A 8 21.71 -3.70 -0.33
C ARG A 8 21.65 -5.21 -0.61
N ASN A 9 21.07 -5.98 0.30
CA ASN A 9 20.80 -7.40 0.07
C ASN A 9 19.62 -7.57 -0.88
N TYR A 10 19.68 -8.60 -1.72
CA TYR A 10 18.53 -9.03 -2.50
C TYR A 10 17.47 -9.62 -1.56
N VAL A 11 16.25 -9.12 -1.66
CA VAL A 11 15.08 -9.59 -0.89
C VAL A 11 13.91 -9.71 -1.85
N ASN A 12 13.30 -10.89 -1.89
CA ASN A 12 12.05 -11.11 -2.61
C ASN A 12 10.90 -11.26 -1.60
N VAL A 13 9.82 -10.53 -1.81
CA VAL A 13 8.57 -10.66 -1.04
C VAL A 13 7.43 -10.84 -2.01
N GLU A 14 6.71 -11.95 -1.86
CA GLU A 14 5.62 -12.30 -2.77
C GLU A 14 4.46 -13.00 -2.04
N LYS A 15 3.29 -13.04 -2.71
CA LYS A 15 2.11 -13.82 -2.29
C LYS A 15 1.59 -13.41 -0.91
N ILE A 16 1.51 -12.11 -0.69
CA ILE A 16 0.94 -11.54 0.54
C ILE A 16 -0.54 -11.25 0.30
N HIS A 17 -1.39 -11.78 1.18
CA HIS A 17 -2.84 -11.61 1.09
C HIS A 17 -3.37 -11.05 2.42
N VAL A 18 -3.98 -9.87 2.36
CA VAL A 18 -4.72 -9.26 3.47
C VAL A 18 -6.17 -9.16 3.04
N THR A 19 -7.06 -9.82 3.78
CA THR A 19 -8.49 -9.92 3.44
C THR A 19 -9.34 -9.79 4.69
N ASN A 20 -10.55 -9.23 4.55
CA ASN A 20 -11.55 -9.12 5.61
C ASN A 20 -10.99 -8.50 6.90
N ALA A 21 -10.46 -7.28 6.77
CA ALA A 21 -9.76 -6.61 7.86
C ALA A 21 -10.40 -5.25 8.18
N PHE A 22 -10.51 -4.96 9.48
CA PHE A 22 -10.91 -3.65 9.98
C PHE A 22 -9.74 -2.95 10.67
N PHE A 23 -9.30 -1.81 10.15
CA PHE A 23 -8.20 -1.03 10.69
C PHE A 23 -8.71 0.18 11.46
N ASN A 24 -8.66 0.10 12.79
CA ASN A 24 -9.13 1.18 13.65
C ASN A 24 -8.01 2.17 14.01
N GLN A 25 -8.20 3.45 13.70
CA GLN A 25 -7.29 4.55 14.06
C GLN A 25 -5.81 4.29 13.74
N THR A 26 -5.55 3.61 12.62
CA THR A 26 -4.20 3.28 12.19
C THR A 26 -3.45 4.50 11.65
N THR A 27 -2.12 4.43 11.50
CA THR A 27 -1.39 5.52 10.82
C THR A 27 -1.49 5.43 9.29
N ASN A 28 -1.52 4.21 8.75
CA ASN A 28 -1.84 3.86 7.36
C ASN A 28 -2.64 2.55 7.40
N GLY A 29 -3.67 2.40 6.56
CA GLY A 29 -4.39 1.13 6.40
C GLY A 29 -3.63 0.16 5.49
N ALA A 30 -3.01 0.64 4.41
CA ALA A 30 -2.13 -0.17 3.56
C ALA A 30 -0.77 0.52 3.38
N ARG A 31 0.32 -0.23 3.59
CA ARG A 31 1.68 0.32 3.52
C ARG A 31 2.69 -0.64 2.87
N ILE A 32 3.32 -0.18 1.80
CA ILE A 32 4.51 -0.77 1.18
C ILE A 32 5.60 0.31 1.10
N LYS A 33 6.79 0.03 1.62
CA LYS A 33 7.94 0.94 1.49
C LYS A 33 9.24 0.17 1.22
N THR A 34 9.89 0.46 0.10
CA THR A 34 11.23 -0.07 -0.20
C THR A 34 12.27 1.07 -0.23
N TRP A 35 13.54 0.75 0.03
CA TRP A 35 14.63 1.71 -0.20
C TRP A 35 14.83 1.96 -1.70
N GLN A 36 15.29 3.16 -2.07
CA GLN A 36 15.61 3.55 -3.47
C GLN A 36 16.96 2.94 -3.91
N VAL A 37 17.12 1.64 -3.68
CA VAL A 37 18.28 0.84 -4.09
C VAL A 37 17.76 -0.36 -4.88
N THR A 38 18.64 -1.00 -5.62
CA THR A 38 18.33 -2.25 -6.30
C THR A 38 18.25 -3.41 -5.29
N GLY A 39 17.48 -4.44 -5.61
CA GLY A 39 17.50 -5.71 -4.88
C GLY A 39 16.25 -6.03 -4.05
N VAL A 40 15.29 -5.12 -3.87
CA VAL A 40 14.02 -5.48 -3.22
C VAL A 40 12.92 -5.63 -4.26
N GLN A 41 12.54 -6.87 -4.54
CA GLN A 41 11.38 -7.17 -5.38
C GLN A 41 10.17 -7.43 -4.50
N ILE A 42 9.08 -6.71 -4.77
CA ILE A 42 7.76 -6.99 -4.19
C ILE A 42 6.81 -7.29 -5.33
N SER A 43 6.12 -8.41 -5.26
CA SER A 43 5.14 -8.79 -6.27
C SER A 43 3.97 -9.59 -5.70
N ASN A 44 2.86 -9.63 -6.44
CA ASN A 44 1.69 -10.44 -6.11
C ASN A 44 1.20 -10.22 -4.67
N VAL A 45 0.79 -8.98 -4.39
CA VAL A 45 0.27 -8.55 -3.08
C VAL A 45 -1.19 -8.17 -3.24
N SER A 46 -2.10 -8.78 -2.48
CA SER A 46 -3.51 -8.43 -2.51
C SER A 46 -3.99 -7.83 -1.20
N TYR A 47 -4.71 -6.71 -1.30
CA TYR A 47 -5.49 -6.09 -0.24
C TYR A 47 -6.97 -6.14 -0.66
N LYS A 48 -7.80 -6.90 0.08
CA LYS A 48 -9.21 -7.10 -0.27
C LYS A 48 -10.11 -6.87 0.93
N GLU A 49 -11.28 -6.27 0.74
CA GLU A 49 -12.31 -6.13 1.79
C GLU A 49 -11.74 -5.49 3.06
N ILE A 50 -11.11 -4.33 2.89
CA ILE A 50 -10.43 -3.61 3.98
C ILE A 50 -11.20 -2.34 4.29
N TYR A 51 -11.59 -2.19 5.55
CA TYR A 51 -12.37 -1.04 6.02
C TYR A 51 -11.69 -0.39 7.22
N GLY A 52 -11.95 0.89 7.46
CA GLY A 52 -11.59 1.51 8.72
C GLY A 52 -11.12 2.95 8.62
N THR A 53 -10.27 3.35 9.57
CA THR A 53 -9.88 4.75 9.79
C THR A 53 -8.38 4.94 9.95
N SER A 54 -7.89 6.06 9.43
CA SER A 54 -6.52 6.55 9.57
C SER A 54 -6.45 7.82 10.42
N THR A 55 -5.49 7.89 11.33
CA THR A 55 -5.17 9.08 12.13
C THR A 55 -4.30 10.09 11.39
N THR A 56 -3.66 9.67 10.29
CA THR A 56 -2.90 10.55 9.38
C THR A 56 -3.66 10.80 8.09
N ASP A 57 -3.25 11.83 7.37
CA ASP A 57 -3.89 12.21 6.10
C ASP A 57 -3.59 11.20 4.98
N ILE A 58 -2.57 10.34 5.11
CA ILE A 58 -2.24 9.33 4.09
C ILE A 58 -2.74 7.97 4.58
N ALA A 59 -3.86 7.46 4.06
CA ALA A 59 -4.38 6.16 4.44
C ALA A 59 -3.71 5.00 3.69
N ILE A 60 -3.35 5.21 2.42
CA ILE A 60 -2.67 4.23 1.57
C ILE A 60 -1.30 4.78 1.21
N ASN A 61 -0.23 4.04 1.49
CA ASN A 61 1.15 4.49 1.25
C ASN A 61 1.98 3.39 0.59
N LEU A 62 2.06 3.39 -0.73
CA LEU A 62 2.80 2.38 -1.51
C LEU A 62 3.98 3.02 -2.25
N ASN A 63 5.10 3.16 -1.55
CA ASN A 63 6.30 3.83 -2.06
C ASN A 63 7.39 2.80 -2.39
N CYS A 64 7.43 2.41 -3.66
CA CYS A 64 8.38 1.44 -4.19
C CYS A 64 9.59 2.13 -4.87
N SER A 65 10.64 1.36 -5.09
CA SER A 65 11.86 1.82 -5.77
C SER A 65 11.55 2.12 -7.23
N ARG A 66 12.06 3.22 -7.76
CA ARG A 66 11.90 3.53 -9.19
C ARG A 66 12.65 2.52 -10.08
N SER A 67 13.78 2.00 -9.58
CA SER A 67 14.59 1.02 -10.30
C SER A 67 14.05 -0.40 -10.19
N VAL A 68 13.29 -0.71 -9.12
CA VAL A 68 12.65 -2.01 -8.90
C VAL A 68 11.22 -1.77 -8.42
N PRO A 69 10.27 -1.56 -9.34
CA PRO A 69 8.90 -1.24 -8.98
C PRO A 69 8.18 -2.46 -8.38
N CYS A 70 7.17 -2.19 -7.54
CA CYS A 70 6.26 -3.24 -7.08
C CYS A 70 5.26 -3.54 -8.19
N ARG A 71 4.98 -4.82 -8.46
CA ARG A 71 4.08 -5.24 -9.55
C ARG A 71 3.07 -6.30 -9.11
N GLY A 72 1.93 -6.35 -9.79
CA GLY A 72 0.88 -7.31 -9.45
C GLY A 72 0.29 -7.02 -8.07
N ILE A 73 0.09 -5.75 -7.76
CA ILE A 73 -0.69 -5.35 -6.59
C ILE A 73 -2.18 -5.43 -6.97
N TRP A 74 -2.99 -6.03 -6.12
CA TRP A 74 -4.44 -6.11 -6.31
C TRP A 74 -5.14 -5.45 -5.13
N MET A 75 -5.91 -4.40 -5.38
CA MET A 75 -6.69 -3.70 -4.35
C MET A 75 -8.17 -3.77 -4.70
N GLU A 76 -8.98 -4.32 -3.80
CA GLU A 76 -10.40 -4.56 -4.07
C GLU A 76 -11.26 -4.29 -2.84
N SER A 77 -12.34 -3.53 -3.00
CA SER A 77 -13.28 -3.21 -1.92
C SER A 77 -12.56 -2.66 -0.68
N ILE A 78 -11.84 -1.56 -0.87
CA ILE A 78 -11.09 -0.89 0.20
C ILE A 78 -11.75 0.45 0.51
N GLN A 79 -12.10 0.68 1.77
CA GLN A 79 -12.74 1.91 2.22
C GLN A 79 -12.07 2.42 3.50
N LEU A 80 -11.08 3.31 3.34
CA LEU A 80 -10.35 3.91 4.44
C LEU A 80 -10.70 5.40 4.59
N THR A 81 -11.10 5.83 5.78
CA THR A 81 -11.52 7.21 6.07
C THR A 81 -10.66 7.85 7.16
N SER A 82 -10.88 9.13 7.48
CA SER A 82 -10.15 9.76 8.59
C SER A 82 -10.78 9.40 9.94
N ALA A 83 -9.95 9.09 10.93
CA ALA A 83 -10.35 9.00 12.33
C ALA A 83 -10.65 10.38 12.95
N LYS A 84 -10.27 11.48 12.26
CA LYS A 84 -10.44 12.85 12.72
C LYS A 84 -11.65 13.47 12.04
N ALA A 85 -12.60 13.97 12.84
CA ALA A 85 -13.82 14.58 12.33
C ALA A 85 -13.52 15.71 11.32
N GLY A 86 -14.23 15.70 10.18
CA GLY A 86 -14.10 16.70 9.13
C GLY A 86 -12.82 16.61 8.29
N ARG A 87 -11.93 15.63 8.53
CA ARG A 87 -10.72 15.42 7.73
C ARG A 87 -10.95 14.34 6.67
N LYS A 88 -10.22 14.47 5.56
CA LYS A 88 -10.17 13.47 4.48
C LYS A 88 -8.81 12.79 4.50
N VAL A 89 -8.75 11.61 3.90
CA VAL A 89 -7.51 10.87 3.69
C VAL A 89 -7.20 10.80 2.20
N THR A 90 -5.94 10.56 1.89
CA THR A 90 -5.41 10.39 0.53
C THR A 90 -4.61 9.10 0.41
N ALA A 91 -4.34 8.71 -0.82
CA ALA A 91 -3.37 7.68 -1.16
C ALA A 91 -2.08 8.34 -1.69
N ASN A 92 -0.93 7.75 -1.40
CA ASN A 92 0.36 8.14 -1.97
C ASN A 92 1.09 6.91 -2.47
N CYS A 93 1.25 6.82 -3.79
CA CYS A 93 1.80 5.65 -4.46
C CYS A 93 2.85 6.05 -5.49
N THR A 94 3.98 5.36 -5.47
CA THR A 94 5.13 5.61 -6.37
C THR A 94 5.67 4.28 -6.86
N SER A 95 5.76 4.12 -8.18
CA SER A 95 6.32 2.91 -8.82
C SER A 95 5.65 1.61 -8.35
N ALA A 96 4.33 1.68 -8.13
CA ALA A 96 3.49 0.60 -7.68
C ALA A 96 2.44 0.32 -8.77
N TYR A 97 2.45 -0.89 -9.31
CA TYR A 97 1.67 -1.26 -10.49
C TYR A 97 0.71 -2.41 -10.18
N GLY A 98 -0.51 -2.33 -10.69
CA GLY A 98 -1.54 -3.29 -10.36
C GLY A 98 -2.93 -2.89 -10.80
N GLN A 99 -3.94 -3.49 -10.16
CA GLN A 99 -5.34 -3.25 -10.47
C GLN A 99 -6.11 -2.84 -9.21
N GLU A 100 -7.07 -1.94 -9.40
CA GLU A 100 -7.91 -1.39 -8.33
C GLU A 100 -9.39 -1.51 -8.70
N VAL A 101 -10.19 -2.05 -7.79
CA VAL A 101 -11.64 -2.20 -7.93
C VAL A 101 -12.30 -1.69 -6.65
N ASP A 102 -13.09 -0.62 -6.75
CA ASP A 102 -13.77 -0.01 -5.60
C ASP A 102 -12.80 0.31 -4.42
N VAL A 103 -11.89 1.26 -4.67
CA VAL A 103 -10.86 1.68 -3.70
C VAL A 103 -11.03 3.15 -3.32
N PHE A 104 -11.10 3.39 -2.01
CA PHE A 104 -11.07 4.71 -1.39
C PHE A 104 -10.04 4.77 -0.24
N PRO A 105 -9.25 5.87 -0.13
CA PRO A 105 -9.21 7.04 -1.01
C PRO A 105 -8.74 6.70 -2.42
N TYR A 106 -9.15 7.51 -3.41
CA TYR A 106 -9.01 7.38 -4.88
C TYR A 106 -7.92 6.43 -5.42
N PRO A 107 -8.10 5.86 -6.63
CA PRO A 107 -7.11 5.02 -7.28
C PRO A 107 -5.68 5.54 -7.14
N CYS A 108 -4.76 4.67 -6.72
CA CYS A 108 -3.36 4.99 -6.45
C CYS A 108 -2.39 4.20 -7.32
N LEU A 109 -2.79 3.05 -7.84
CA LEU A 109 -1.90 2.18 -8.61
C LEU A 109 -1.76 2.70 -10.05
N LEU A 110 -0.60 2.42 -10.63
CA LEU A 110 -0.35 2.62 -12.06
C LEU A 110 -0.74 1.35 -12.83
N ASP A 111 -1.25 1.51 -14.04
CA ASP A 111 -1.53 0.41 -14.98
C ASP A 111 -0.22 -0.24 -15.50
#